data_AF-A0A2N3DFR1-F1
#
_entry.id   AF-A0A2N3DFR1-F1
#
_cell.length_a   1.000
_cell.length_b   1.000
_cell.length_c   1.000
_cell.angle_alpha   90.00
_cell.angle_beta   90.00
_cell.angle_gamma   90.00
#
_symmetry.space_group_name_H-M   'P 1'
#
loop_
_entity.id
_entity.type
_entity.pdbx_description
1 polymer ?
#
loop_
_entity_poly.entity_id
_entity_poly.type
_entity_poly.pdbx_seq_one_letter_code
_entity_poly.pdbx_strand_id
1 'polypeptide(L)'
;MADMSDERRMSMAGMNRQRLDATRLGLAIATTLTALPLAAFFGFVGYMKTFASLTTLAQHRAWTTALPEWLGRAIGISELLCAIGLIAALSLRGRLVWAPWLALVLVINQIAAAAVHANRGELDALPQNAVLIALLMLCGTAARLWCRRARGG
;
A
#
# COMPACT_ATOMS: atom_id res chain seq x y z
N MET A 1 38.29 -38.86 -5.04
CA MET A 1 38.54 -37.56 -5.68
C MET A 1 37.16 -36.96 -5.92
N ALA A 2 36.68 -36.10 -5.01
CA ALA A 2 35.38 -35.47 -5.17
C ALA A 2 35.35 -34.72 -6.51
N ASP A 3 34.28 -34.88 -7.27
CA ASP A 3 34.14 -34.25 -8.58
C ASP A 3 34.07 -32.73 -8.40
N MET A 4 35.03 -32.00 -8.97
CA MET A 4 35.05 -30.53 -8.96
C MET A 4 33.77 -29.91 -9.54
N SER A 5 33.00 -30.68 -10.34
CA SER A 5 31.70 -30.25 -10.84
C SER A 5 30.64 -30.15 -9.74
N ASP A 6 30.67 -31.04 -8.74
CA ASP A 6 29.73 -31.05 -7.62
C ASP A 6 30.00 -29.93 -6.62
N GLU A 7 31.27 -29.64 -6.33
CA GLU A 7 31.63 -28.50 -5.48
C GLU A 7 31.16 -27.16 -6.07
N ARG A 8 31.30 -26.96 -7.38
CA ARG A 8 30.78 -25.77 -8.08
C ARG A 8 29.26 -25.70 -8.01
N ARG A 9 28.56 -26.84 -8.18
CA ARG A 9 27.09 -26.90 -8.08
C ARG A 9 26.61 -26.56 -6.68
N MET A 10 27.25 -27.09 -5.65
CA MET A 10 26.93 -26.80 -4.25
C MET A 10 27.18 -25.33 -3.89
N SER A 11 28.32 -24.78 -4.32
CA SER A 11 28.65 -23.36 -4.11
C SER A 11 27.63 -22.42 -4.79
N MET A 12 27.30 -22.69 -6.05
CA MET A 12 26.28 -21.94 -6.81
C MET A 12 24.89 -22.01 -6.16
N ALA A 13 24.50 -23.20 -5.66
CA ALA A 13 23.23 -23.37 -4.95
C ALA A 13 23.20 -22.56 -3.65
N GLY A 14 24.30 -22.53 -2.89
CA GLY A 14 24.43 -21.72 -1.67
C GLY A 14 24.28 -20.22 -1.95
N MET A 15 24.99 -19.70 -2.96
CA MET A 15 24.89 -18.30 -3.39
C MET A 15 23.47 -17.91 -3.82
N ASN A 16 22.79 -18.80 -4.56
CA ASN A 16 21.40 -18.57 -4.99
C ASN A 16 20.44 -18.51 -3.81
N ARG A 17 20.60 -19.40 -2.82
CA ARG A 17 19.78 -19.40 -1.61
C ARG A 17 19.94 -18.12 -0.79
N GLN A 18 21.18 -17.67 -0.57
CA GLN A 18 21.45 -16.39 0.11
C GLN A 18 20.83 -15.19 -0.61
N ARG A 19 20.91 -15.14 -1.95
CA ARG A 19 20.29 -14.07 -2.75
C ARG A 19 18.77 -14.06 -2.62
N LEU A 20 18.14 -15.24 -2.61
CA LEU A 20 16.69 -15.37 -2.44
C LEU A 20 16.25 -14.90 -1.05
N ASP A 21 16.99 -15.26 -0.01
CA ASP A 21 16.69 -14.88 1.38
C ASP A 21 16.86 -13.36 1.59
N ALA A 22 17.93 -12.77 1.08
CA ALA A 22 18.13 -11.31 1.13
C ALA A 22 17.05 -10.55 0.36
N THR A 23 16.66 -11.03 -0.83
CA THR A 23 15.60 -10.42 -1.64
C THR A 23 14.25 -10.51 -0.93
N ARG A 24 13.94 -11.67 -0.34
CA ARG A 24 12.74 -11.84 0.48
C ARG A 24 12.76 -10.83 1.62
N LEU A 25 13.78 -10.84 2.47
CA LEU A 25 13.90 -9.91 3.59
C LEU A 25 13.68 -8.45 3.17
N GLY A 26 14.34 -7.98 2.11
CA GLY A 26 14.16 -6.63 1.59
C GLY A 26 12.70 -6.31 1.19
N LEU A 27 12.01 -7.25 0.54
CA LEU A 27 10.60 -7.10 0.18
C LEU A 27 9.67 -7.07 1.41
N ALA A 28 9.95 -7.84 2.47
CA ALA A 28 9.18 -7.74 3.72
C ALA A 28 9.37 -6.37 4.35
N ILE A 29 10.62 -5.93 4.48
CA ILE A 29 10.95 -4.64 5.08
C ILE A 29 10.24 -3.51 4.32
N ALA A 30 10.36 -3.48 2.98
CA ALA A 30 9.70 -2.48 2.16
C ALA A 30 8.17 -2.50 2.33
N THR A 31 7.56 -3.68 2.37
CA THR A 31 6.12 -3.84 2.58
C THR A 31 5.71 -3.33 3.97
N THR A 32 6.41 -3.72 5.03
CA THR A 32 6.09 -3.31 6.41
C THR A 32 6.26 -1.81 6.62
N LEU A 33 7.39 -1.25 6.16
CA LEU A 33 7.69 0.17 6.32
C LEU A 33 6.73 1.08 5.58
N THR A 34 6.10 0.60 4.49
CA THR A 34 5.09 1.36 3.76
C THR A 34 3.68 1.08 4.27
N ALA A 35 3.31 -0.18 4.50
CA ALA A 35 1.95 -0.56 4.88
C ALA A 35 1.53 0.00 6.25
N LEU A 36 2.42 0.03 7.25
CA LEU A 36 2.06 0.52 8.59
C LEU A 36 1.70 2.01 8.59
N PRO A 37 2.55 2.94 8.08
CA PRO A 37 2.18 4.35 8.00
C PRO A 37 0.97 4.60 7.10
N LEU A 38 0.87 3.91 5.96
CA LEU A 38 -0.27 4.04 5.05
C LEU A 38 -1.57 3.60 5.73
N ALA A 39 -1.56 2.48 6.44
CA ALA A 39 -2.73 2.01 7.18
C ALA A 39 -3.13 2.97 8.30
N ALA A 40 -2.16 3.53 9.03
CA ALA A 40 -2.46 4.54 10.05
C ALA A 40 -3.08 5.80 9.42
N PHE A 41 -2.50 6.31 8.34
CA PHE A 41 -2.97 7.49 7.63
C PHE A 41 -4.39 7.29 7.06
N PHE A 42 -4.60 6.24 6.26
CA PHE A 42 -5.90 5.96 5.65
C PHE A 42 -6.94 5.49 6.67
N GLY A 43 -6.51 4.85 7.76
CA GLY A 43 -7.36 4.55 8.89
C GLY A 43 -7.91 5.83 9.54
N PHE A 44 -7.04 6.80 9.81
CA PHE A 44 -7.43 8.08 10.37
C PHE A 44 -8.32 8.89 9.41
N VAL A 45 -7.87 9.09 8.17
CA VAL A 45 -8.62 9.91 7.20
C VAL A 45 -9.94 9.24 6.83
N GLY A 46 -9.96 7.91 6.67
CA GLY A 46 -11.17 7.14 6.42
C GLY A 46 -12.17 7.22 7.56
N TYR A 47 -11.68 7.15 8.81
CA TYR A 47 -12.51 7.37 10.00
C TYR A 47 -13.17 8.76 9.98
N MET A 48 -12.37 9.80 9.73
CA MET A 48 -12.89 11.18 9.66
C MET A 48 -13.95 11.31 8.56
N LYS A 49 -13.70 10.81 7.35
CA LYS A 49 -14.70 10.86 6.25
C LYS A 49 -15.97 10.08 6.56
N THR A 50 -15.86 8.98 7.31
CA THR A 50 -17.01 8.14 7.65
C THR A 50 -17.88 8.78 8.73
N PHE A 51 -17.28 9.36 9.77
CA PHE A 51 -18.01 9.70 11.00
C PHE A 51 -18.04 11.20 11.34
N ALA A 52 -17.10 12.01 10.84
CA ALA A 52 -17.07 13.43 11.18
C ALA A 52 -18.25 14.20 10.55
N SER A 53 -18.63 15.34 11.15
CA SER A 53 -19.63 16.23 10.57
C SER A 53 -19.17 16.81 9.24
N LEU A 54 -20.11 17.14 8.34
CA LEU A 54 -19.75 17.79 7.06
C LEU A 54 -19.03 19.14 7.29
N THR A 55 -19.39 19.88 8.34
CA THR A 55 -18.72 21.13 8.72
C THR A 55 -17.25 20.88 9.07
N THR A 56 -16.96 19.85 9.88
CA THR A 56 -15.59 19.45 10.22
C THR A 56 -14.82 19.03 8.97
N LEU A 57 -15.44 18.26 8.07
CA LEU A 57 -14.81 17.85 6.82
C LEU A 57 -14.48 19.05 5.91
N ALA A 58 -15.37 20.04 5.83
CA ALA A 58 -15.16 21.27 5.07
C ALA A 58 -14.02 22.11 5.64
N GLN A 59 -13.96 22.27 6.97
CA GLN A 59 -12.87 22.97 7.66
C GLN A 59 -11.49 22.37 7.35
N HIS A 60 -11.43 21.05 7.18
CA HIS A 60 -10.19 20.33 6.90
C HIS A 60 -9.91 20.08 5.42
N ARG A 61 -10.59 20.78 4.49
CA ARG A 61 -10.20 20.66 3.07
C ARG A 61 -10.70 19.38 2.42
N ALA A 62 -11.54 18.57 3.08
CA ALA A 62 -11.75 17.19 2.66
C ALA A 62 -12.38 17.15 1.26
N TRP A 63 -11.67 16.55 0.30
CA TRP A 63 -12.08 16.53 -1.10
C TRP A 63 -13.47 15.89 -1.32
N THR A 64 -13.88 14.97 -0.45
CA THR A 64 -15.19 14.29 -0.48
C THR A 64 -16.37 15.23 -0.25
N THR A 65 -16.13 16.45 0.25
CA THR A 65 -17.16 17.52 0.32
C THR A 65 -17.61 17.99 -1.06
N ALA A 66 -16.88 17.66 -2.13
CA ALA A 66 -17.30 17.90 -3.51
C ALA A 66 -18.37 16.90 -4.00
N LEU A 67 -18.63 15.84 -3.22
CA LEU A 67 -19.48 14.73 -3.60
C LEU A 67 -20.79 14.75 -2.79
N PRO A 68 -21.83 14.05 -3.26
CA PRO A 68 -22.96 13.69 -2.41
C PRO A 68 -22.49 13.00 -1.12
N GLU A 69 -23.11 13.32 0.01
CA GLU A 69 -22.64 12.85 1.33
C GLU A 69 -22.48 11.34 1.37
N TRP A 70 -23.48 10.57 0.91
CA TRP A 70 -23.44 9.11 0.93
C TRP A 70 -22.21 8.54 0.22
N LEU A 71 -21.76 9.17 -0.88
CA LEU A 71 -20.59 8.74 -1.62
C LEU A 71 -19.30 9.11 -0.87
N GLY A 72 -19.26 10.29 -0.25
CA GLY A 72 -18.17 10.67 0.65
C GLY A 72 -18.01 9.72 1.83
N ARG A 73 -19.13 9.24 2.41
CA ARG A 73 -19.11 8.22 3.47
C ARG A 73 -18.64 6.88 2.95
N ALA A 74 -19.11 6.44 1.78
CA ALA A 74 -18.67 5.20 1.15
C ALA A 74 -17.15 5.20 0.88
N ILE A 75 -16.58 6.34 0.46
CA ILE A 75 -15.14 6.51 0.32
C ILE A 75 -14.43 6.35 1.67
N GLY A 76 -14.92 7.00 2.73
CA GLY A 76 -14.36 6.84 4.08
C GLY A 76 -14.34 5.37 4.55
N ILE A 77 -15.44 4.66 4.34
CA ILE A 77 -15.54 3.23 4.66
C ILE A 77 -14.54 2.41 3.82
N SER A 78 -14.40 2.73 2.53
CA SER A 78 -13.44 2.05 1.65
C SER A 78 -11.99 2.26 2.12
N GLU A 79 -11.63 3.46 2.58
CA GLU A 79 -10.31 3.77 3.14
C GLU A 79 -10.05 2.99 4.42
N LEU A 80 -11.05 2.89 5.32
CA LEU A 80 -10.97 2.08 6.54
C LEU A 80 -10.76 0.59 6.22
N LEU A 81 -11.54 0.04 5.29
CA LEU A 81 -11.40 -1.36 4.88
C LEU A 81 -10.02 -1.63 4.26
N CYS A 82 -9.50 -0.71 3.45
CA CYS A 82 -8.16 -0.83 2.90
C CYS A 82 -7.08 -0.75 3.98
N ALA A 83 -7.21 0.17 4.95
CA ALA A 83 -6.29 0.27 6.08
C ALA A 83 -6.23 -1.02 6.91
N ILE A 84 -7.40 -1.57 7.27
CA ILE A 84 -7.50 -2.86 7.97
C ILE A 84 -6.88 -3.97 7.13
N GLY A 85 -7.17 -4.01 5.83
CA GLY A 85 -6.62 -5.00 4.92
C GLY A 85 -5.10 -4.93 4.77
N LEU A 86 -4.51 -3.72 4.77
CA LEU A 86 -3.06 -3.51 4.75
C LEU A 86 -2.40 -4.05 6.03
N ILE A 87 -2.99 -3.80 7.21
CA ILE A 87 -2.50 -4.38 8.47
C ILE A 87 -2.64 -5.90 8.46
N ALA A 88 -3.79 -6.42 8.03
CA ALA A 88 -4.03 -7.86 7.95
C ALA A 88 -3.04 -8.55 7.01
N ALA A 89 -2.60 -7.88 5.94
CA ALA A 89 -1.59 -8.40 5.02
C ALA A 89 -0.20 -8.57 5.67
N LEU A 90 0.11 -7.88 6.76
CA LEU A 90 1.37 -8.02 7.51
C LEU A 90 1.36 -9.26 8.42
N SER A 91 0.24 -9.52 9.09
CA SER A 91 0.15 -10.61 10.09
C SER A 91 -0.14 -11.98 9.47
N LEU A 92 -0.87 -12.00 8.36
CA LEU A 92 -1.29 -13.23 7.71
C LEU A 92 -0.31 -13.58 6.59
N ARG A 93 0.74 -14.35 6.91
CA ARG A 93 1.80 -14.80 5.99
C ARG A 93 1.32 -15.36 4.63
N GLY A 94 0.03 -15.69 4.47
CA GLY A 94 -0.60 -16.15 3.22
C GLY A 94 -1.52 -15.17 2.50
N ARG A 95 -1.82 -13.96 3.03
CA ARG A 95 -2.82 -13.03 2.46
C ARG A 95 -2.25 -11.75 1.82
N LEU A 96 -0.92 -11.66 1.62
CA LEU A 96 -0.30 -10.58 0.82
C LEU A 96 -0.86 -10.48 -0.62
N VAL A 97 -1.61 -11.48 -1.10
CA VAL A 97 -2.24 -11.48 -2.42
C VAL A 97 -3.22 -10.31 -2.61
N TRP A 98 -3.82 -9.82 -1.52
CA TRP A 98 -4.80 -8.73 -1.56
C TRP A 98 -4.15 -7.34 -1.49
N ALA A 99 -2.96 -7.21 -0.90
CA ALA A 99 -2.30 -5.92 -0.70
C ALA A 99 -2.13 -5.09 -1.99
N PRO A 100 -1.80 -5.66 -3.16
CA PRO A 100 -1.74 -4.90 -4.41
C PRO A 100 -3.09 -4.30 -4.82
N TRP A 101 -4.19 -5.01 -4.55
CA TRP A 101 -5.53 -4.55 -4.87
C TRP A 101 -5.98 -3.43 -3.92
N LEU A 102 -5.69 -3.57 -2.62
CA LEU A 102 -5.96 -2.51 -1.63
C LEU A 102 -5.17 -1.24 -1.94
N ALA A 103 -3.89 -1.40 -2.29
CA ALA A 103 -3.05 -0.28 -2.72
C ALA A 103 -3.61 0.39 -3.99
N LEU A 104 -4.10 -0.38 -4.97
CA LEU A 104 -4.70 0.15 -6.19
C LEU A 104 -5.97 0.96 -5.91
N VAL A 105 -6.85 0.48 -5.04
CA VAL A 105 -8.07 1.22 -4.63
C VAL A 105 -7.69 2.56 -4.03
N LEU A 106 -6.71 2.58 -3.12
CA LEU A 106 -6.22 3.81 -2.51
C LEU A 106 -5.52 4.73 -3.52
N VAL A 107 -4.81 4.20 -4.51
CA VAL A 107 -4.20 5.01 -5.60
C VAL A 107 -5.28 5.71 -6.41
N ILE A 108 -6.34 4.99 -6.81
CA ILE A 108 -7.47 5.57 -7.55
C ILE A 108 -8.11 6.69 -6.73
N ASN A 109 -8.30 6.46 -5.43
CA ASN A 109 -8.82 7.45 -4.51
C ASN A 109 -7.91 8.70 -4.41
N GLN A 110 -6.59 8.52 -4.34
CA GLN A 110 -5.64 9.63 -4.32
C GLN A 110 -5.61 10.42 -5.64
N ILE A 111 -5.82 9.77 -6.77
CA ILE A 111 -5.94 10.43 -8.08
C ILE A 111 -7.23 11.26 -8.13
N ALA A 112 -8.36 10.71 -7.70
CA ALA A 112 -9.62 11.43 -7.62
C ALA A 112 -9.52 12.66 -6.70
N ALA A 113 -8.94 12.48 -5.51
CA ALA A 113 -8.68 13.57 -4.58
C ALA A 113 -7.80 14.66 -5.20
N ALA A 114 -6.71 14.28 -5.88
CA ALA A 114 -5.80 15.24 -6.53
C ALA A 114 -6.51 16.04 -7.63
N ALA A 115 -7.35 15.39 -8.44
CA ALA A 115 -8.14 16.07 -9.46
C ALA A 115 -9.11 17.10 -8.86
N VAL A 116 -9.77 16.76 -7.75
CA VAL A 116 -10.67 17.69 -7.03
C VAL A 116 -9.89 18.87 -6.43
N HIS A 117 -8.76 18.63 -5.79
CA HIS A 117 -7.91 19.70 -5.25
C HIS A 117 -7.39 20.63 -6.36
N ALA A 118 -6.92 20.07 -7.48
CA ALA A 118 -6.48 20.85 -8.64
C ALA A 118 -7.62 21.72 -9.20
N ASN A 119 -8.84 21.17 -9.34
CA ASN A 119 -10.00 21.91 -9.82
C ASN A 119 -10.45 23.03 -8.87
N ARG A 120 -10.16 22.90 -7.57
CA ARG A 120 -10.42 23.93 -6.55
C ARG A 120 -9.27 24.94 -6.38
N GLY A 121 -8.16 24.77 -7.11
CA GLY A 121 -6.96 25.60 -6.97
C GLY A 121 -6.12 25.31 -5.72
N GLU A 122 -6.38 24.20 -5.03
CA GLU A 122 -5.70 23.76 -3.80
C GLU A 122 -4.40 23.00 -4.13
N LEU A 123 -3.47 23.68 -4.79
CA LEU A 123 -2.22 23.06 -5.30
C LEU A 123 -1.28 22.58 -4.17
N ASP A 124 -1.45 23.10 -2.96
CA ASP A 124 -0.71 22.70 -1.75
C ASP A 124 -0.98 21.24 -1.34
N ALA A 125 -2.12 20.67 -1.72
CA ALA A 125 -2.46 19.28 -1.44
C ALA A 125 -1.78 18.27 -2.42
N LEU A 126 -1.45 18.70 -3.64
CA LEU A 126 -0.96 17.80 -4.69
C LEU A 126 0.34 17.05 -4.34
N PRO A 127 1.35 17.67 -3.69
CA PRO A 127 2.55 16.95 -3.27
C PRO A 127 2.23 15.79 -2.31
N GLN A 128 1.30 15.97 -1.38
CA GLN A 128 0.88 14.91 -0.46
C GLN A 128 0.24 13.74 -1.23
N ASN A 129 -0.64 14.03 -2.19
CA ASN A 129 -1.24 13.01 -3.03
C ASN A 129 -0.19 12.22 -3.82
N ALA A 130 0.79 12.92 -4.42
CA ALA A 130 1.87 12.30 -5.17
C ALA A 130 2.72 11.35 -4.31
N VAL A 131 3.11 11.78 -3.10
CA VAL A 131 3.86 10.94 -2.15
C VAL A 131 3.06 9.70 -1.75
N LEU A 132 1.77 9.87 -1.41
CA LEU A 132 0.91 8.74 -1.03
C LEU A 132 0.76 7.74 -2.17
N ILE A 133 0.57 8.22 -3.42
CA ILE A 133 0.52 7.34 -4.60
C ILE A 133 1.83 6.57 -4.76
N ALA A 134 2.98 7.24 -4.66
CA ALA A 134 4.28 6.59 -4.78
C ALA A 134 4.49 5.49 -3.71
N LEU A 135 4.14 5.78 -2.46
CA LEU A 135 4.23 4.82 -1.36
C LEU A 135 3.27 3.64 -1.52
N LEU A 136 2.04 3.89 -1.99
CA LEU A 136 1.06 2.83 -2.28
C LEU A 136 1.55 1.91 -3.41
N MET A 137 2.09 2.49 -4.47
CA MET A 137 2.66 1.73 -5.58
C MET A 137 3.86 0.90 -5.12
N LEU A 138 4.74 1.46 -4.29
CA LEU A 138 5.85 0.72 -3.67
C LEU A 138 5.35 -0.44 -2.80
N CYS A 139 4.38 -0.17 -1.92
CA CYS A 139 3.77 -1.19 -1.05
C CYS A 139 3.16 -2.34 -1.87
N GLY A 140 2.31 -2.00 -2.85
CA GLY A 140 1.62 -2.98 -3.68
C GLY A 140 2.58 -3.81 -4.55
N THR A 141 3.60 -3.19 -5.13
CA THR A 141 4.60 -3.90 -5.94
C THR A 141 5.49 -4.80 -5.10
N ALA A 142 5.98 -4.33 -3.95
CA ALA A 142 6.77 -5.13 -3.02
C ALA A 142 6.00 -6.37 -2.54
N ALA A 143 4.73 -6.18 -2.13
CA ALA A 143 3.86 -7.27 -1.69
C ALA A 143 3.57 -8.29 -2.82
N ARG A 144 3.35 -7.81 -4.05
CA ARG A 144 3.13 -8.68 -5.23
C ARG A 144 4.37 -9.52 -5.54
N LEU A 145 5.55 -8.91 -5.49
CA LEU A 145 6.81 -9.58 -5.76
C LEU A 145 7.16 -10.62 -4.70
N TRP A 146 6.85 -10.34 -3.42
CA TRP A 146 6.97 -11.30 -2.34
C TRP A 146 6.08 -12.53 -2.61
N CYS A 147 4.81 -12.32 -2.93
CA CYS A 147 3.87 -13.41 -3.22
C CYS A 147 4.30 -14.30 -4.38
N ARG A 148 4.78 -13.71 -5.48
CA ARG A 148 5.25 -14.48 -6.65
C ARG A 148 6.43 -15.38 -6.29
N ARG A 149 7.37 -14.88 -5.49
CA ARG A 149 8.56 -15.62 -5.05
C ARG A 149 8.26 -16.67 -3.96
N ALA A 150 7.14 -16.56 -3.27
CA ALA A 150 6.67 -17.59 -2.33
C ALA A 150 6.00 -18.79 -3.04
N ARG A 151 5.48 -18.61 -4.26
CA ARG A 151 4.80 -19.67 -5.04
C ARG A 151 5.69 -20.37 -6.08
N GLY A 152 6.80 -19.75 -6.48
CA GLY A 152 7.71 -20.27 -7.50
C GLY A 152 8.93 -21.02 -6.95
N GLY A 153 8.85 -21.51 -5.71
CA GLY A 153 9.89 -22.31 -5.04
C GLY A 153 9.32 -23.60 -4.50
#